data_AF-A0A4U6CMQ5-F1
#
_entry.id   AF-A0A4U6CMQ5-F1
#
_cell.length_a   1.000
_cell.length_b   1.000
_cell.length_c   1.000
_cell.angle_alpha   90.00
_cell.angle_beta   90.00
_cell.angle_gamma   90.00
#
_symmetry.space_group_name_H-M   'P 1'
#
loop_
_entity.id
_entity.type
_entity.pdbx_description
1 polymer ?
#
loop_
_entity_poly.entity_id
_entity_poly.type
_entity_poly.pdbx_seq_one_letter_code
_entity_poly.pdbx_strand_id
1 'polypeptide(L)'
;MMWLTQRLGCSLQEQIAALLHDISHTAFSHVIDHVFNGPNGESYHELKKEEYLEKSDIPKVLGNYGFDWRDFISEDNYPILEQPAPALCADRLDYFFRDGIATGLFQAKEVNKVLMHLSVRDKLICVNKIEEARWLAYNYMKADELIWSELKALGLYELMAQLTQTGFLKSIITEADVWLTDQQLWNKVSSSPDPELQFQILQITKVPDFVLADKYPWRILTPKIRTINPALWMDGKKVLLTDLDTDFRSDLTAYNQMKQRILPLQLVR
;
A
#
# COMPACT_ATOMS: atom_id res chain seq x y z
N MET A 1 6.53 -3.01 9.51
CA MET A 1 7.73 -2.34 8.99
C MET A 1 8.85 -2.32 10.01
N MET A 2 8.64 -1.70 11.19
CA MET A 2 9.64 -1.62 12.29
C MET A 2 10.35 -2.96 12.61
N TRP A 3 9.60 -4.06 12.74
CA TRP A 3 10.20 -5.37 13.03
C TRP A 3 11.10 -5.88 11.90
N LEU A 4 10.76 -5.57 10.65
CA LEU A 4 11.57 -5.95 9.50
C LEU A 4 12.86 -5.12 9.43
N THR A 5 12.78 -3.80 9.64
CA THR A 5 13.98 -2.95 9.69
C THR A 5 14.88 -3.33 10.87
N GLN A 6 14.32 -3.66 12.04
CA GLN A 6 15.08 -4.19 13.17
C GLN A 6 15.78 -5.52 12.81
N ARG A 7 15.07 -6.46 12.19
CA ARG A 7 15.64 -7.74 11.74
C ARG A 7 16.78 -7.54 10.74
N LEU A 8 16.68 -6.54 9.88
CA LEU A 8 17.68 -6.18 8.88
C LEU A 8 18.87 -5.41 9.45
N GLY A 9 18.88 -5.13 10.75
CA GLY A 9 19.99 -4.44 11.43
C GLY A 9 20.01 -2.93 11.20
N CYS A 10 18.87 -2.33 10.86
CA CYS A 10 18.76 -0.88 10.69
C CYS A 10 19.01 -0.10 11.98
N SER A 11 19.40 1.17 11.82
CA SER A 11 19.53 2.10 12.94
C SER A 11 18.22 2.26 13.72
N LEU A 12 18.32 2.71 14.96
CA LEU A 12 17.13 3.03 15.76
C LEU A 12 16.28 4.11 15.08
N GLN A 13 16.89 5.11 14.46
CA GLN A 13 16.21 6.16 13.72
C GLN A 13 15.37 5.60 12.57
N GLU A 14 15.92 4.66 11.79
CA GLU A 14 15.19 4.03 10.70
C GLU A 14 14.09 3.07 11.19
N GLN A 15 14.25 2.48 12.38
CA GLN A 15 13.18 1.74 13.05
C GLN A 15 12.05 2.67 13.53
N ILE A 16 12.38 3.86 14.07
CA ILE A 16 11.41 4.89 14.44
C ILE A 16 10.68 5.40 13.19
N ALA A 17 11.41 5.73 12.14
CA ALA A 17 10.81 6.12 10.85
C ALA A 17 9.84 5.05 10.34
N ALA A 18 10.24 3.77 10.41
CA ALA A 18 9.41 2.65 9.99
C ALA A 18 8.18 2.42 10.89
N LEU A 19 8.19 2.86 12.14
CA LEU A 19 7.04 2.83 13.02
C LEU A 19 6.06 3.98 12.71
N LEU A 20 6.60 5.13 12.30
CA LEU A 20 5.85 6.36 12.04
C LEU A 20 5.43 6.55 10.57
N HIS A 21 5.86 5.65 9.66
CA HIS A 21 5.63 5.73 8.21
C HIS A 21 4.18 6.07 7.86
N ASP A 22 3.25 5.29 8.42
CA ASP A 22 1.82 5.29 8.11
C ASP A 22 0.95 6.02 9.15
N ILE A 23 1.56 6.81 10.05
CA ILE A 23 0.89 7.34 11.24
C ILE A 23 -0.29 8.28 10.92
N SER A 24 -0.31 8.87 9.73
CA SER A 24 -1.32 9.80 9.24
C SER A 24 -2.36 9.16 8.31
N HIS A 25 -2.41 7.84 8.20
CA HIS A 25 -3.51 7.18 7.50
C HIS A 25 -4.85 7.45 8.19
N THR A 26 -5.81 7.90 7.40
CA THR A 26 -7.20 8.13 7.78
C THR A 26 -8.03 6.85 7.73
N ALA A 27 -9.28 6.92 8.19
CA ALA A 27 -10.27 5.85 8.03
C ALA A 27 -10.28 5.31 6.59
N PHE A 28 -10.29 3.98 6.43
CA PHE A 28 -10.22 3.28 5.15
C PHE A 28 -8.96 3.57 4.30
N SER A 29 -7.92 4.14 4.90
CA SER A 29 -6.59 4.36 4.29
C SER A 29 -6.67 5.06 2.93
N HIS A 30 -6.24 4.42 1.84
CA HIS A 30 -6.18 5.04 0.52
C HIS A 30 -7.56 5.38 -0.07
N VAL A 31 -8.69 4.91 0.49
CA VAL A 31 -10.02 5.36 0.02
C VAL A 31 -10.10 6.88 0.11
N ILE A 32 -9.53 7.47 1.16
CA ILE A 32 -9.53 8.91 1.38
C ILE A 32 -8.58 9.63 0.43
N ASP A 33 -7.48 9.01 0.01
CA ASP A 33 -6.61 9.57 -1.03
C ASP A 33 -7.39 9.75 -2.34
N HIS A 34 -8.25 8.79 -2.71
CA HIS A 34 -9.15 8.90 -3.87
C HIS A 34 -10.23 9.99 -3.71
N VAL A 35 -10.56 10.38 -2.47
CA VAL A 35 -11.53 11.44 -2.19
C VAL A 35 -10.88 12.82 -2.28
N PHE A 36 -9.68 12.99 -1.73
CA PHE A 36 -9.06 14.30 -1.53
C PHE A 36 -7.88 14.65 -2.44
N ASN A 37 -7.46 13.78 -3.37
CA ASN A 37 -6.41 13.98 -4.39
C ASN A 37 -5.51 15.22 -4.17
N GLY A 38 -4.28 15.01 -3.72
CA GLY A 38 -3.32 16.10 -3.54
C GLY A 38 -3.06 16.90 -4.82
N PRO A 39 -2.66 18.18 -4.71
CA PRO A 39 -2.50 19.10 -5.84
C PRO A 39 -1.51 18.61 -6.91
N ASN A 40 -0.62 17.67 -6.57
CA ASN A 40 0.38 17.09 -7.47
C ASN A 40 0.29 15.55 -7.59
N GLY A 41 -0.84 14.96 -7.19
CA GLY A 41 -0.97 13.49 -7.12
C GLY A 41 -0.32 12.85 -5.89
N GLU A 42 0.13 13.68 -4.94
CA GLU A 42 0.52 13.26 -3.59
C GLU A 42 -0.70 12.68 -2.86
N SER A 43 -0.45 11.65 -2.06
CA SER A 43 -1.50 11.04 -1.25
C SER A 43 -1.90 11.97 -0.10
N TYR A 44 -3.15 11.89 0.34
CA TYR A 44 -3.65 12.78 1.40
C TYR A 44 -2.93 12.54 2.72
N HIS A 45 -2.62 11.28 3.04
CA HIS A 45 -1.91 10.91 4.26
C HIS A 45 -0.46 11.42 4.28
N GLU A 46 0.25 11.45 3.13
CA GLU A 46 1.59 12.06 3.04
C GLU A 46 1.54 13.56 3.36
N LEU A 47 0.60 14.29 2.75
CA LEU A 47 0.42 15.73 2.96
C LEU A 47 0.11 16.09 4.41
N LYS A 48 -0.61 15.21 5.12
CA LYS A 48 -1.05 15.45 6.50
C LYS A 48 -0.08 14.92 7.55
N LYS A 49 0.99 14.22 7.16
CA LYS A 49 1.93 13.57 8.09
C LYS A 49 2.60 14.56 9.04
N GLU A 50 3.11 15.68 8.51
CA GLU A 50 3.75 16.72 9.34
C GLU A 50 2.75 17.33 10.33
N GLU A 51 1.58 17.75 9.84
CA GLU A 51 0.51 18.33 10.68
C GLU A 51 0.08 17.36 11.79
N TYR A 52 -0.06 16.07 11.45
CA TYR A 52 -0.48 15.04 12.39
C TYR A 52 0.59 14.80 13.47
N LEU A 53 1.85 14.66 13.06
CA LEU A 53 2.97 14.49 13.99
C LEU A 53 3.08 15.67 14.95
N GLU A 54 3.05 16.91 14.44
CA GLU A 54 3.16 18.12 15.26
C GLU A 54 2.10 18.21 16.36
N LYS A 55 0.86 17.80 16.05
CA LYS A 55 -0.29 17.89 16.96
C LYS A 55 -0.44 16.68 17.91
N SER A 56 0.38 15.65 17.74
CA SER A 56 0.35 14.44 18.56
C SER A 56 1.21 14.57 19.83
N ASP A 57 1.26 13.50 20.62
CA ASP A 57 2.20 13.38 21.75
C ASP A 57 3.61 12.92 21.32
N ILE A 58 3.77 12.50 20.04
CA ILE A 58 5.02 11.95 19.49
C ILE A 58 6.20 12.94 19.60
N PRO A 59 6.08 14.24 19.28
CA PRO A 59 7.17 15.21 19.47
C PRO A 59 7.73 15.22 20.89
N LYS A 60 6.86 15.17 21.89
CA LYS A 60 7.25 15.16 23.30
C LYS A 60 7.91 13.83 23.67
N VAL A 61 7.35 12.70 23.23
CA VAL A 61 7.91 11.38 23.49
C VAL A 61 9.30 11.26 22.88
N LEU A 62 9.47 11.60 21.61
CA LEU A 62 10.77 11.56 20.92
C LEU A 62 11.79 12.51 21.56
N GLY A 63 11.37 13.72 21.93
CA GLY A 63 12.23 14.69 22.60
C GLY A 63 12.78 14.19 23.95
N ASN A 64 11.99 13.41 24.70
CA ASN A 64 12.47 12.80 25.96
C ASN A 64 13.61 11.78 25.75
N TYR A 65 13.76 11.26 24.53
CA TYR A 65 14.83 10.34 24.14
C TYR A 65 15.90 10.99 23.26
N GLY A 66 15.84 12.32 23.07
CA GLY A 66 16.85 13.07 22.31
C GLY A 66 16.68 13.02 20.78
N PHE A 67 15.49 12.71 20.28
CA PHE A 67 15.19 12.75 18.85
C PHE A 67 14.35 13.98 18.48
N ASP A 68 14.62 14.62 17.35
CA ASP A 68 13.71 15.60 16.73
C ASP A 68 12.72 14.85 15.85
N TRP A 69 11.42 15.08 16.05
CA TRP A 69 10.38 14.41 15.28
C TRP A 69 10.42 14.82 13.79
N ARG A 70 10.97 15.99 13.49
CA ARG A 70 11.12 16.49 12.12
C ARG A 70 12.02 15.62 11.26
N ASP A 71 12.94 14.88 11.88
CA ASP A 71 13.82 13.95 11.17
C ASP A 71 13.02 12.79 10.53
N PHE A 72 11.80 12.51 11.00
CA PHE A 72 10.96 11.39 10.56
C PHE A 72 9.81 11.80 9.62
N ILE A 73 9.75 13.07 9.19
CA ILE A 73 8.76 13.53 8.21
C ILE A 73 9.07 12.96 6.83
N SER A 74 10.31 13.17 6.35
CA SER A 74 10.80 12.64 5.07
C SER A 74 11.45 11.27 5.25
N GLU A 75 11.24 10.42 4.25
CA GLU A 75 11.75 9.05 4.21
C GLU A 75 13.04 8.93 3.40
N ASP A 76 13.49 10.00 2.75
CA ASP A 76 14.69 10.03 1.89
C ASP A 76 15.96 9.61 2.67
N ASN A 77 15.96 9.83 3.98
CA ASN A 77 17.05 9.47 4.88
C ASN A 77 17.05 7.98 5.30
N TYR A 78 15.99 7.24 4.97
CA TYR A 78 15.70 5.89 5.45
C TYR A 78 15.50 4.89 4.29
N PRO A 79 16.57 4.60 3.53
CA PRO A 79 16.50 3.83 2.28
C PRO A 79 16.22 2.33 2.46
N ILE A 80 16.19 1.81 3.69
CA ILE A 80 15.69 0.46 3.96
C ILE A 80 14.19 0.50 4.25
N LEU A 81 13.68 1.59 4.83
CA LEU A 81 12.24 1.80 5.01
C LEU A 81 11.54 1.91 3.66
N GLU A 82 11.94 2.88 2.83
CA GLU A 82 11.30 3.17 1.54
C GLU A 82 12.32 3.34 0.41
N GLN A 83 11.98 2.84 -0.78
CA GLN A 83 12.77 2.94 -2.00
C GLN A 83 11.85 3.04 -3.22
N PRO A 84 12.24 3.83 -4.23
CA PRO A 84 11.54 3.86 -5.50
C PRO A 84 11.30 2.45 -6.05
N ALA A 85 10.05 2.18 -6.43
CA ALA A 85 9.72 0.94 -7.12
C ALA A 85 10.56 0.81 -8.41
N PRO A 86 11.03 -0.40 -8.77
CA PRO A 86 10.65 -1.69 -8.22
C PRO A 86 11.64 -2.25 -7.18
N ALA A 87 12.46 -1.41 -6.52
CA ALA A 87 13.41 -1.89 -5.52
C ALA A 87 12.70 -2.51 -4.30
N LEU A 88 13.41 -3.31 -3.53
CA LEU A 88 12.90 -3.79 -2.23
C LEU A 88 13.05 -2.69 -1.18
N CYS A 89 12.02 -2.51 -0.37
CA CYS A 89 12.02 -1.70 0.84
C CYS A 89 11.19 -2.41 1.93
N ALA A 90 11.29 -1.94 3.17
CA ALA A 90 10.65 -2.58 4.31
C ALA A 90 9.14 -2.38 4.31
N ASP A 91 8.62 -1.22 3.86
CA ASP A 91 7.19 -1.02 3.64
C ASP A 91 6.62 -2.12 2.73
N ARG A 92 7.17 -2.18 1.51
CA ARG A 92 6.76 -3.11 0.47
C ARG A 92 6.78 -4.57 0.87
N LEU A 93 7.82 -4.99 1.59
CA LEU A 93 7.94 -6.36 2.06
C LEU A 93 6.99 -6.65 3.23
N ASP A 94 6.75 -5.68 4.12
CA ASP A 94 5.90 -5.87 5.30
C ASP A 94 4.44 -6.09 4.91
N TYR A 95 3.86 -5.23 4.07
CA TYR A 95 2.48 -5.44 3.62
C TYR A 95 2.38 -6.66 2.68
N PHE A 96 3.39 -6.92 1.84
CA PHE A 96 3.42 -8.13 1.00
C PHE A 96 3.32 -9.41 1.83
N PHE A 97 4.16 -9.56 2.86
CA PHE A 97 4.12 -10.75 3.69
C PHE A 97 2.86 -10.83 4.56
N ARG A 98 2.43 -9.71 5.14
CA ARG A 98 1.22 -9.66 5.97
C ARG A 98 -0.02 -10.02 5.16
N ASP A 99 -0.21 -9.38 4.01
CA ASP A 99 -1.39 -9.57 3.17
C ASP A 99 -1.38 -10.96 2.54
N GLY A 100 -0.22 -11.44 2.07
CA GLY A 100 -0.09 -12.76 1.49
C GLY A 100 -0.35 -13.90 2.49
N ILE A 101 0.02 -13.73 3.77
CA ILE A 101 -0.36 -14.67 4.82
C ILE A 101 -1.86 -14.57 5.13
N ALA A 102 -2.39 -13.36 5.31
CA ALA A 102 -3.79 -13.13 5.69
C ALA A 102 -4.77 -13.65 4.62
N THR A 103 -4.40 -13.58 3.35
CA THR A 103 -5.18 -14.07 2.21
C THR A 103 -4.90 -15.53 1.84
N GLY A 104 -3.89 -16.16 2.46
CA GLY A 104 -3.51 -17.54 2.17
C GLY A 104 -2.75 -17.74 0.85
N LEU A 105 -2.22 -16.67 0.24
CA LEU A 105 -1.37 -16.75 -0.96
C LEU A 105 -0.12 -17.61 -0.72
N PHE A 106 0.43 -17.53 0.49
CA PHE A 106 1.53 -18.38 0.96
C PHE A 106 1.49 -18.55 2.49
N GLN A 107 2.23 -19.52 3.00
CA GLN A 107 2.30 -19.83 4.41
C GLN A 107 3.47 -19.09 5.10
N ALA A 108 3.36 -18.88 6.41
CA ALA A 108 4.42 -18.26 7.22
C ALA A 108 5.78 -18.99 7.11
N LYS A 109 5.78 -20.31 6.86
CA LYS A 109 7.01 -21.09 6.65
C LYS A 109 7.78 -20.64 5.40
N GLU A 110 7.07 -20.22 4.34
CA GLU A 110 7.66 -19.75 3.10
C GLU A 110 8.24 -18.35 3.28
N VAL A 111 7.51 -17.47 3.98
CA VAL A 111 8.02 -16.14 4.37
C VAL A 111 9.29 -16.28 5.23
N ASN A 112 9.27 -17.13 6.25
CA ASN A 112 10.44 -17.37 7.11
C ASN A 112 11.65 -17.85 6.31
N LYS A 113 11.44 -18.69 5.28
CA LYS A 113 12.50 -19.14 4.39
C LYS A 113 13.15 -17.96 3.67
N VAL A 114 12.35 -17.11 3.04
CA VAL A 114 12.85 -15.93 2.30
C VAL A 114 13.53 -14.92 3.23
N LEU A 115 12.96 -14.69 4.42
CA LEU A 115 13.52 -13.80 5.43
C LEU A 115 14.93 -14.23 5.93
N MET A 116 15.35 -15.48 5.75
CA MET A 116 16.73 -15.93 6.02
C MET A 116 17.72 -15.52 4.93
N HIS A 117 17.22 -15.18 3.75
CA HIS A 117 18.01 -14.86 2.57
C HIS A 117 18.05 -13.35 2.27
N LEU A 118 17.37 -12.53 3.07
CA LEU A 118 17.45 -11.07 3.02
C LEU A 118 18.64 -10.54 3.83
N SER A 119 19.30 -9.53 3.30
CA SER A 119 20.38 -8.80 3.97
C SER A 119 20.44 -7.36 3.49
N VAL A 120 21.08 -6.48 4.25
CA VAL A 120 21.34 -5.09 3.82
C VAL A 120 22.77 -4.96 3.32
N ARG A 121 22.94 -4.45 2.09
CA ARG A 121 24.24 -4.12 1.47
C ARG A 121 24.10 -2.80 0.73
N ASP A 122 25.05 -1.89 0.93
CA ASP A 122 25.05 -0.57 0.30
C ASP A 122 23.69 0.16 0.37
N LYS A 123 23.08 0.16 1.56
CA LYS A 123 21.76 0.76 1.83
C LYS A 123 20.61 0.17 1.00
N LEU A 124 20.75 -1.05 0.51
CA LEU A 124 19.71 -1.78 -0.23
C LEU A 124 19.39 -3.09 0.48
N ILE A 125 18.11 -3.47 0.46
CA ILE A 125 17.72 -4.84 0.78
C ILE A 125 18.10 -5.72 -0.42
N CYS A 126 18.96 -6.70 -0.17
CA CYS A 126 19.43 -7.67 -1.16
C CYS A 126 19.07 -9.10 -0.77
N VAL A 127 18.90 -9.95 -1.78
CA VAL A 127 18.67 -11.38 -1.64
C VAL A 127 19.95 -12.14 -1.96
N ASN A 128 20.37 -13.08 -1.12
CA ASN A 128 21.60 -13.84 -1.32
C ASN A 128 21.41 -15.16 -2.10
N LYS A 129 20.18 -15.44 -2.57
CA LYS A 129 19.82 -16.68 -3.26
C LYS A 129 18.81 -16.41 -4.37
N ILE A 130 19.11 -16.87 -5.58
CA ILE A 130 18.31 -16.57 -6.78
C ILE A 130 16.90 -17.18 -6.71
N GLU A 131 16.75 -18.37 -6.13
CA GLU A 131 15.44 -19.02 -6.01
C GLU A 131 14.49 -18.23 -5.10
N GLU A 132 15.02 -17.59 -4.05
CA GLU A 132 14.20 -16.78 -3.15
C GLU A 132 13.91 -15.39 -3.75
N ALA A 133 14.82 -14.84 -4.55
CA ALA A 133 14.57 -13.63 -5.32
C ALA A 133 13.45 -13.85 -6.35
N ARG A 134 13.47 -14.99 -7.06
CA ARG A 134 12.38 -15.42 -7.95
C ARG A 134 11.07 -15.58 -7.19
N TRP A 135 11.11 -16.28 -6.05
CA TRP A 135 9.91 -16.49 -5.25
C TRP A 135 9.28 -15.17 -4.81
N LEU A 136 10.09 -14.20 -4.35
CA LEU A 136 9.62 -12.86 -4.03
C LEU A 136 8.95 -12.22 -5.23
N ALA A 137 9.65 -12.12 -6.36
CA ALA A 137 9.17 -11.37 -7.50
C ALA A 137 7.88 -11.93 -8.12
N TYR A 138 7.80 -13.26 -8.30
CA TYR A 138 6.60 -13.90 -8.82
C TYR A 138 5.42 -13.85 -7.85
N ASN A 139 5.63 -14.09 -6.56
CA ASN A 139 4.53 -14.00 -5.59
C ASN A 139 4.06 -12.56 -5.37
N TYR A 140 4.95 -11.58 -5.55
CA TYR A 140 4.57 -10.18 -5.49
C TYR A 140 3.68 -9.78 -6.67
N MET A 141 3.96 -10.25 -7.90
CA MET A 141 3.05 -10.09 -9.04
C MET A 141 1.70 -10.80 -8.82
N LYS A 142 1.70 -11.96 -8.18
CA LYS A 142 0.46 -12.65 -7.79
C LYS A 142 -0.32 -11.88 -6.73
N ALA A 143 0.36 -11.30 -5.73
CA ALA A 143 -0.27 -10.48 -4.71
C ALA A 143 -0.90 -9.21 -5.32
N ASP A 144 -0.21 -8.57 -6.27
CA ASP A 144 -0.82 -7.49 -7.04
C ASP A 144 -2.10 -7.98 -7.74
N GLU A 145 -2.03 -9.09 -8.48
CA GLU A 145 -3.18 -9.55 -9.26
C GLU A 145 -4.38 -10.00 -8.42
N LEU A 146 -4.12 -10.73 -7.34
CA LEU A 146 -5.15 -11.42 -6.56
C LEU A 146 -5.62 -10.65 -5.34
N ILE A 147 -4.89 -9.60 -4.92
CA ILE A 147 -5.19 -8.85 -3.70
C ILE A 147 -5.34 -7.37 -4.01
N TRP A 148 -4.29 -6.70 -4.50
CA TRP A 148 -4.27 -5.23 -4.56
C TRP A 148 -4.87 -4.63 -5.83
N SER A 149 -4.93 -5.40 -6.92
CA SER A 149 -5.51 -5.01 -8.21
C SER A 149 -6.62 -5.97 -8.67
N GLU A 150 -7.16 -6.77 -7.75
CA GLU A 150 -8.35 -7.59 -7.98
C GLU A 150 -9.55 -6.69 -8.31
N LEU A 151 -10.33 -7.05 -9.35
CA LEU A 151 -11.46 -6.24 -9.80
C LEU A 151 -12.48 -5.95 -8.69
N LYS A 152 -12.72 -6.93 -7.82
CA LYS A 152 -13.66 -6.79 -6.71
C LYS A 152 -13.16 -5.80 -5.67
N ALA A 153 -11.90 -5.93 -5.25
CA ALA A 153 -11.25 -4.98 -4.36
C ALA A 153 -11.30 -3.55 -4.92
N LEU A 154 -10.92 -3.36 -6.20
CA LEU A 154 -10.95 -2.06 -6.87
C LEU A 154 -12.36 -1.46 -6.94
N GLY A 155 -13.37 -2.27 -7.28
CA GLY A 155 -14.75 -1.83 -7.37
C GLY A 155 -15.33 -1.42 -6.01
N LEU A 156 -15.04 -2.19 -4.95
CA LEU A 156 -15.41 -1.83 -3.58
C LEU A 156 -14.73 -0.55 -3.11
N TYR A 157 -13.45 -0.36 -3.46
CA TYR A 157 -12.70 0.87 -3.19
C TYR A 157 -13.41 2.09 -3.79
N GLU A 158 -13.79 2.00 -5.06
CA GLU A 158 -14.50 3.07 -5.77
C GLU A 158 -15.89 3.34 -5.15
N LEU A 159 -16.65 2.29 -4.80
CA LEU A 159 -17.95 2.48 -4.15
C LEU A 159 -17.80 3.18 -2.79
N MET A 160 -16.79 2.81 -1.99
CA MET A 160 -16.50 3.47 -0.72
C MET A 160 -16.05 4.93 -0.89
N ALA A 161 -15.24 5.22 -1.91
CA ALA A 161 -14.83 6.58 -2.24
C ALA A 161 -16.04 7.44 -2.65
N GLN A 162 -16.93 6.91 -3.50
CA GLN A 162 -18.16 7.60 -3.89
C GLN A 162 -19.11 7.84 -2.71
N LEU A 163 -19.30 6.85 -1.85
CA LEU A 163 -20.10 7.00 -0.63
C LEU A 163 -19.56 8.13 0.25
N THR A 164 -18.24 8.17 0.42
CA THR A 164 -17.56 9.19 1.23
C THR A 164 -17.69 10.57 0.59
N GLN A 165 -17.50 10.69 -0.73
CA GLN A 165 -17.72 11.94 -1.48
C GLN A 165 -19.15 12.46 -1.34
N THR A 166 -20.17 11.59 -1.47
CA THR A 166 -21.56 11.96 -1.25
C THR A 166 -21.78 12.49 0.18
N GLY A 167 -21.17 11.84 1.17
CA GLY A 167 -21.22 12.27 2.57
C GLY A 167 -20.70 13.69 2.77
N PHE A 168 -19.59 14.04 2.11
CA PHE A 168 -19.04 15.40 2.12
C PHE A 168 -19.94 16.40 1.40
N LEU A 169 -20.36 16.10 0.17
CA LEU A 169 -21.21 16.97 -0.64
C LEU A 169 -22.51 17.34 0.07
N LYS A 170 -23.06 16.40 0.86
CA LYS A 170 -24.28 16.60 1.65
C LYS A 170 -24.04 17.11 3.06
N SER A 171 -22.80 17.43 3.43
CA SER A 171 -22.41 17.89 4.77
C SER A 171 -22.82 16.93 5.91
N ILE A 172 -22.92 15.63 5.60
CA ILE A 172 -23.21 14.56 6.57
C ILE A 172 -21.94 14.21 7.35
N ILE A 173 -20.80 14.28 6.67
CA ILE A 173 -19.46 14.20 7.25
C ILE A 173 -18.63 15.42 6.83
N THR A 174 -17.57 15.66 7.59
CA THR A 174 -16.62 16.77 7.47
C THR A 174 -15.20 16.22 7.44
N GLU A 175 -14.20 17.02 7.04
CA GLU A 175 -12.80 16.53 6.93
C GLU A 175 -12.29 16.00 8.28
N ALA A 176 -12.79 16.55 9.40
CA ALA A 176 -12.48 16.03 10.73
C ALA A 176 -12.92 14.56 10.93
N ASP A 177 -13.95 14.10 10.22
CA ASP A 177 -14.50 12.75 10.38
C ASP A 177 -13.64 11.66 9.72
N VAL A 178 -12.76 12.00 8.77
CA VAL A 178 -11.85 10.99 8.19
C VAL A 178 -10.72 10.60 9.14
N TRP A 179 -10.50 11.41 10.18
CA TRP A 179 -9.55 11.12 11.26
C TRP A 179 -10.15 10.22 12.36
N LEU A 180 -11.41 9.81 12.21
CA LEU A 180 -12.01 8.79 13.06
C LEU A 180 -11.50 7.39 12.64
N THR A 181 -11.89 6.37 13.40
CA THR A 181 -11.72 4.97 12.97
C THR A 181 -12.71 4.60 11.86
N ASP A 182 -12.39 3.56 11.09
CA ASP A 182 -13.27 2.97 10.06
C ASP A 182 -14.69 2.77 10.58
N GLN A 183 -14.84 2.17 11.76
CA GLN A 183 -16.15 1.88 12.34
C GLN A 183 -16.92 3.15 12.71
N GLN A 184 -16.24 4.17 13.21
CA GLN A 184 -16.88 5.43 13.60
C GLN A 184 -17.33 6.23 12.38
N LEU A 185 -16.47 6.36 11.35
CA LEU A 185 -16.85 7.00 10.09
C LEU A 185 -17.98 6.23 9.41
N TRP A 186 -17.90 4.90 9.35
CA TRP A 186 -18.97 4.04 8.84
C TRP A 186 -20.29 4.28 9.56
N ASN A 187 -20.30 4.28 10.88
CA ASN A 187 -21.53 4.51 11.66
C ASN A 187 -22.13 5.89 11.40
N LYS A 188 -21.29 6.92 11.25
CA LYS A 188 -21.75 8.28 10.95
C LYS A 188 -22.42 8.36 9.58
N VAL A 189 -21.80 7.77 8.57
CA VAL A 189 -22.36 7.75 7.20
C VAL A 189 -23.62 6.86 7.13
N SER A 190 -23.57 5.66 7.73
CA SER A 190 -24.64 4.67 7.62
C SER A 190 -25.90 4.97 8.42
N SER A 191 -25.79 5.80 9.46
CA SER A 191 -26.96 6.26 10.24
C SER A 191 -27.74 7.40 9.57
N SER A 192 -27.22 8.00 8.51
CA SER A 192 -27.92 9.06 7.78
C SER A 192 -29.16 8.53 7.06
N PRO A 193 -30.33 9.15 7.19
CA PRO A 193 -31.52 8.76 6.44
C PRO A 193 -31.49 9.20 4.96
N ASP A 194 -30.40 9.81 4.49
CA ASP A 194 -30.28 10.29 3.11
C ASP A 194 -30.47 9.14 2.09
N PRO A 195 -31.46 9.23 1.18
CA PRO A 195 -31.78 8.11 0.28
C PRO A 195 -30.64 7.69 -0.65
N GLU A 196 -29.77 8.62 -1.05
CA GLU A 196 -28.66 8.34 -1.97
C GLU A 196 -27.54 7.59 -1.24
N LEU A 197 -27.18 8.02 -0.02
CA LEU A 197 -26.27 7.25 0.84
C LEU A 197 -26.82 5.87 1.13
N GLN A 198 -28.10 5.74 1.48
CA GLN A 198 -28.72 4.44 1.76
C GLN A 198 -28.67 3.52 0.53
N PHE A 199 -28.86 4.07 -0.68
CA PHE A 199 -28.67 3.32 -1.91
C PHE A 199 -27.21 2.88 -2.12
N GLN A 200 -26.23 3.75 -1.92
CA GLN A 200 -24.80 3.42 -2.03
C GLN A 200 -24.36 2.38 -0.98
N ILE A 201 -24.84 2.50 0.26
CA ILE A 201 -24.59 1.52 1.34
C ILE A 201 -25.15 0.15 0.96
N LEU A 202 -26.34 0.09 0.37
CA LEU A 202 -26.91 -1.16 -0.14
C LEU A 202 -26.09 -1.74 -1.29
N GLN A 203 -25.46 -0.90 -2.11
CA GLN A 203 -24.55 -1.37 -3.17
C GLN A 203 -23.30 -2.02 -2.57
N ILE A 204 -22.73 -1.46 -1.50
CA ILE A 204 -21.53 -2.00 -0.84
C ILE A 204 -21.83 -3.25 -0.03
N THR A 205 -22.87 -3.21 0.81
CA THR A 205 -23.19 -4.29 1.77
C THR A 205 -23.74 -5.56 1.11
N LYS A 206 -24.22 -5.47 -0.14
CA LYS A 206 -24.55 -6.64 -0.96
C LYS A 206 -23.33 -7.36 -1.54
N VAL A 207 -22.13 -6.81 -1.36
CA VAL A 207 -20.85 -7.39 -1.81
C VAL A 207 -20.90 -7.74 -3.31
N PRO A 208 -21.08 -6.72 -4.16
CA PRO A 208 -21.35 -6.91 -5.58
C PRO A 208 -20.13 -7.50 -6.29
N ASP A 209 -20.37 -8.04 -7.47
CA ASP A 209 -19.30 -8.44 -8.37
C ASP A 209 -19.11 -7.41 -9.48
N PHE A 210 -17.93 -7.43 -10.08
CA PHE A 210 -17.51 -6.47 -11.10
C PHE A 210 -16.98 -7.20 -12.31
N VAL A 211 -17.34 -6.72 -13.49
CA VAL A 211 -16.85 -7.22 -14.77
C VAL A 211 -16.29 -6.08 -15.61
N LEU A 212 -15.46 -6.41 -16.59
CA LEU A 212 -15.02 -5.44 -17.59
C LEU A 212 -16.10 -5.30 -18.68
N ALA A 213 -16.47 -4.08 -19.00
CA ALA A 213 -17.45 -3.76 -20.03
C ALA A 213 -17.02 -2.56 -20.87
N ASP A 214 -16.66 -2.80 -22.14
CA ASP A 214 -16.21 -1.74 -23.06
C ASP A 214 -17.31 -0.73 -23.42
N LYS A 215 -18.58 -1.13 -23.29
CA LYS A 215 -19.74 -0.29 -23.61
C LYS A 215 -20.44 0.15 -22.33
N TYR A 216 -20.50 1.47 -22.14
CA TYR A 216 -21.16 2.13 -21.01
C TYR A 216 -20.68 1.61 -19.64
N PRO A 217 -19.36 1.61 -19.36
CA PRO A 217 -18.88 1.21 -18.05
C PRO A 217 -19.42 2.15 -16.98
N TRP A 218 -19.68 1.59 -15.79
CA TRP A 218 -19.97 2.37 -14.59
C TRP A 218 -18.79 3.26 -14.20
N ARG A 219 -17.56 2.75 -14.30
CA ARG A 219 -16.34 3.50 -13.98
C ARG A 219 -15.16 3.04 -14.80
N ILE A 220 -14.23 3.93 -15.09
CA ILE A 220 -12.93 3.60 -15.69
C ILE A 220 -11.86 3.76 -14.61
N LEU A 221 -11.15 2.69 -14.28
CA LEU A 221 -10.09 2.69 -13.28
C LEU A 221 -8.71 2.48 -13.93
N THR A 222 -7.67 3.05 -13.32
CA THR A 222 -6.28 2.77 -13.70
C THR A 222 -5.55 2.32 -12.42
N PRO A 223 -5.49 1.01 -12.14
CA PRO A 223 -4.91 0.52 -10.90
C PRO A 223 -3.39 0.77 -10.86
N LYS A 224 -2.88 1.05 -9.66
CA LYS A 224 -1.44 1.12 -9.41
C LYS A 224 -0.84 -0.29 -9.56
N ILE A 225 0.05 -0.44 -10.54
CA ILE A 225 0.77 -1.69 -10.80
C ILE A 225 1.88 -1.83 -9.75
N ARG A 226 1.89 -2.95 -9.03
CA ARG A 226 2.91 -3.24 -8.02
C ARG A 226 3.77 -4.41 -8.49
N THR A 227 5.03 -4.13 -8.77
CA THR A 227 6.05 -5.15 -9.07
C THR A 227 7.35 -4.87 -8.33
N ILE A 228 8.17 -5.90 -8.15
CA ILE A 228 9.51 -5.79 -7.57
C ILE A 228 10.54 -6.43 -8.50
N ASN A 229 11.75 -5.88 -8.49
CA ASN A 229 12.92 -6.44 -9.15
C ASN A 229 14.03 -6.57 -8.09
N PRO A 230 14.04 -7.68 -7.33
CA PRO A 230 14.98 -7.85 -6.23
C PRO A 230 16.42 -7.68 -6.67
N ALA A 231 17.19 -6.90 -5.91
CA ALA A 231 18.63 -6.87 -6.03
C ALA A 231 19.22 -8.12 -5.35
N LEU A 232 20.13 -8.81 -6.04
CA LEU A 232 20.94 -9.87 -5.49
C LEU A 232 22.34 -9.35 -5.16
N TRP A 233 22.94 -9.90 -4.11
CA TRP A 233 24.33 -9.66 -3.77
C TRP A 233 25.14 -10.92 -3.99
N MET A 234 25.91 -10.97 -5.08
CA MET A 234 26.71 -12.13 -5.48
C MET A 234 28.14 -11.68 -5.81
N ASP A 235 29.16 -12.41 -5.35
CA ASP A 235 30.57 -12.12 -5.63
C ASP A 235 30.99 -10.66 -5.35
N GLY A 236 30.44 -10.06 -4.29
CA GLY A 236 30.76 -8.69 -3.90
C GLY A 236 30.14 -7.59 -4.77
N LYS A 237 29.21 -7.93 -5.67
CA LYS A 237 28.51 -6.98 -6.53
C LYS A 237 26.99 -7.12 -6.43
N LYS A 238 26.31 -5.99 -6.62
CA LYS A 238 24.87 -5.93 -6.85
C LYS A 238 24.54 -6.40 -8.28
N VAL A 239 23.57 -7.29 -8.42
CA VAL A 239 23.01 -7.70 -9.71
C VAL A 239 21.49 -7.77 -9.59
N LEU A 240 20.72 -7.25 -10.54
CA LEU A 240 19.25 -7.34 -10.49
C LEU A 240 18.77 -8.71 -10.94
N LEU A 241 17.63 -9.18 -10.43
CA LEU A 241 17.06 -10.45 -10.84
C LEU A 241 16.82 -10.50 -12.35
N THR A 242 16.33 -9.41 -12.94
CA THR A 242 16.15 -9.30 -14.40
C THR A 242 17.46 -9.47 -15.19
N ASP A 243 18.63 -9.21 -14.60
CA ASP A 243 19.92 -9.37 -15.28
C ASP A 243 20.38 -10.83 -15.29
N LEU A 244 19.90 -11.64 -14.34
CA LEU A 244 20.27 -13.05 -14.17
C LEU A 244 19.22 -14.00 -14.75
N ASP A 245 17.98 -13.53 -14.89
CA ASP A 245 16.84 -14.35 -15.27
C ASP A 245 16.09 -13.71 -16.45
N THR A 246 16.33 -14.26 -17.64
CA THR A 246 15.69 -13.81 -18.89
C THR A 246 14.21 -14.14 -18.95
N ASP A 247 13.78 -15.23 -18.31
CA ASP A 247 12.39 -15.66 -18.29
C ASP A 247 11.59 -14.69 -17.41
N PHE A 248 12.09 -14.44 -16.19
CA PHE A 248 11.49 -13.43 -15.30
C PHE A 248 11.46 -12.03 -15.92
N ARG A 249 12.53 -11.61 -16.64
CA ARG A 249 12.53 -10.32 -17.34
C ARG A 249 11.39 -10.24 -18.37
N SER A 250 11.18 -11.32 -19.12
CA SER A 250 10.13 -11.40 -20.13
C SER A 250 8.74 -11.37 -19.49
N ASP A 251 8.55 -12.16 -18.41
CA ASP A 251 7.31 -12.21 -17.65
C ASP A 251 6.97 -10.86 -17.00
N LEU A 252 7.95 -10.21 -16.37
CA LEU A 252 7.77 -8.88 -15.75
C LEU A 252 7.39 -7.83 -16.80
N THR A 253 8.02 -7.87 -17.98
CA THR A 253 7.70 -6.96 -19.08
C THR A 253 6.28 -7.18 -19.58
N ALA A 254 5.90 -8.45 -19.82
CA ALA A 254 4.55 -8.80 -20.25
C ALA A 254 3.50 -8.42 -19.20
N TYR A 255 3.78 -8.65 -17.91
CA TYR A 255 2.90 -8.28 -16.80
C TYR A 255 2.69 -6.77 -16.73
N ASN A 256 3.76 -5.98 -16.78
CA ASN A 256 3.67 -4.52 -16.77
C ASN A 256 2.88 -3.99 -17.99
N GLN A 257 3.10 -4.54 -19.18
CA GLN A 257 2.32 -4.17 -20.38
C GLN A 257 0.83 -4.54 -20.24
N MET A 258 0.54 -5.74 -19.73
CA MET A 258 -0.84 -6.20 -19.52
C MET A 258 -1.59 -5.33 -18.51
N LYS A 259 -0.91 -4.89 -17.44
CA LYS A 259 -1.50 -4.10 -16.36
C LYS A 259 -1.53 -2.59 -16.66
N GLN A 260 -0.75 -2.09 -17.63
CA GLN A 260 -0.83 -0.72 -18.15
C GLN A 260 -2.06 -0.52 -19.06
N ARG A 261 -3.24 -0.79 -18.50
CA ARG A 261 -4.51 -0.59 -19.19
C ARG A 261 -5.54 0.06 -18.29
N ILE A 262 -6.44 0.79 -18.91
CA ILE A 262 -7.67 1.22 -18.27
C ILE A 262 -8.59 0.01 -18.06
N LEU A 263 -9.29 -0.01 -16.94
CA LEU A 263 -10.25 -1.04 -16.58
C LEU A 263 -11.66 -0.42 -16.60
N PRO A 264 -12.44 -0.63 -17.67
CA PRO A 264 -13.82 -0.16 -17.74
C PRO A 264 -14.71 -1.11 -16.92
N LEU A 265 -14.88 -0.81 -15.63
CA LEU A 265 -15.66 -1.62 -14.69
C LEU A 265 -17.15 -1.38 -14.87
N GLN A 266 -17.90 -2.48 -14.79
CA GLN A 266 -19.35 -2.50 -14.68
C GLN A 266 -19.76 -3.28 -13.43
N LEU A 267 -20.71 -2.71 -12.68
CA LEU A 267 -21.32 -3.36 -11.52
C LEU A 267 -22.28 -4.47 -11.99
N VAL A 268 -22.13 -5.66 -11.44
CA VAL A 268 -23.04 -6.81 -11.62
C VAL A 268 -23.74 -7.07 -10.28
N ARG A 269 -25.07 -7.18 -10.32
CA ARG A 269 -25.91 -7.44 -9.15
C ARG A 269 -26.09 -8.92 -8.91
#